data_AF-A0A8C5L7A8-F1
#
_entry.id   AF-A0A8C5L7A8-F1
#
_cell.length_a   1.000
_cell.length_b   1.000
_cell.length_c   1.000
_cell.angle_alpha   90.00
_cell.angle_beta   90.00
_cell.angle_gamma   90.00
#
_symmetry.space_group_name_H-M   'P 1'
#
loop_
_entity.id
_entity.type
_entity.pdbx_description
1 polymer ?
#
loop_
_entity_poly.entity_id
_entity_poly.type
_entity_poly.pdbx_seq_one_letter_code
_entity_poly.pdbx_strand_id
1 'polypeptide(L)'
;FRSTHNEMEKNRRAHLRLCLEKLKGLVPLGPESSRHTTLSLLTKAKLHIKKLEDCDLKAVHQIDQLQREQRHLKRQLERLGVERVRMDSVGSAVSSERSDSDRVWIFSAFESFSLIMNHL
;
A
#
# COMPACT_ATOMS: atom_id res chain seq x y z
N PHE A 1 11.37 52.70 -6.37
CA PHE A 1 11.09 51.97 -5.11
C PHE A 1 9.69 51.35 -5.05
N ARG A 2 8.60 52.13 -5.12
CA ARG A 2 7.23 51.57 -5.10
C ARG A 2 6.91 50.61 -6.26
N SER A 3 7.40 50.90 -7.46
CA SER A 3 7.22 50.04 -8.64
C SER A 3 7.91 48.67 -8.47
N THR A 4 9.18 48.67 -8.06
CA THR A 4 9.95 47.44 -7.80
C THR A 4 9.28 46.58 -6.72
N HIS A 5 8.83 47.19 -5.63
CA HIS A 5 8.09 46.48 -4.58
C HIS A 5 6.81 45.83 -5.11
N ASN A 6 6.03 46.54 -5.92
CA ASN A 6 4.80 46.02 -6.50
C ASN A 6 5.06 44.85 -7.45
N GLU A 7 6.11 44.91 -8.26
CA GLU A 7 6.49 43.79 -9.15
C GLU A 7 6.92 42.55 -8.36
N MET A 8 7.69 42.72 -7.28
CA MET A 8 8.05 41.60 -6.40
C MET A 8 6.82 40.94 -5.79
N GLU A 9 5.86 41.73 -5.29
CA GLU A 9 4.63 41.18 -4.70
C GLU A 9 3.73 40.50 -5.74
N LYS A 10 3.65 41.04 -6.96
CA LYS A 10 2.94 40.39 -8.08
C LYS A 10 3.55 39.02 -8.39
N ASN A 11 4.87 38.95 -8.51
CA ASN A 11 5.56 37.70 -8.78
C ASN A 11 5.33 36.68 -7.65
N ARG A 12 5.44 37.12 -6.38
CA ARG A 12 5.15 36.28 -5.22
C ARG A 12 3.73 35.71 -5.25
N ARG A 13 2.72 36.53 -5.59
CA ARG A 13 1.33 36.08 -5.73
C ARG A 13 1.11 35.14 -6.90
N ALA A 14 1.83 35.31 -8.01
CA ALA A 14 1.80 34.38 -9.13
C ALA A 14 2.35 33.00 -8.71
N HIS A 15 3.50 32.97 -8.04
CA HIS A 15 4.08 31.74 -7.48
C HIS A 15 3.13 31.04 -6.49
N LEU A 16 2.52 31.78 -5.57
CA LEU A 16 1.58 31.21 -4.62
C LEU A 16 0.38 30.53 -5.31
N ARG A 17 -0.20 31.17 -6.33
CA ARG A 17 -1.30 30.59 -7.11
C ARG A 17 -0.89 29.28 -7.76
N LEU A 18 0.29 29.22 -8.36
CA LEU A 18 0.82 28.00 -8.98
C LEU A 18 0.98 26.86 -7.95
N CYS A 19 1.48 27.16 -6.76
CA CYS A 19 1.59 26.15 -5.70
C CYS A 19 0.22 25.63 -5.23
N LEU A 20 -0.79 26.51 -5.11
CA LEU A 20 -2.14 26.10 -4.74
C LEU A 20 -2.80 25.24 -5.83
N GLU A 21 -2.61 25.56 -7.10
CA GLU A 21 -3.13 24.73 -8.20
C GLU A 21 -2.49 23.34 -8.22
N LYS A 22 -1.17 23.24 -8.00
CA LYS A 22 -0.50 21.94 -7.83
C LYS A 22 -1.08 21.15 -6.66
N LEU A 23 -1.31 21.81 -5.52
CA LEU A 23 -1.90 21.18 -4.35
C LEU A 23 -3.30 20.64 -4.63
N LYS A 24 -4.13 21.35 -5.40
CA LYS A 24 -5.46 20.88 -5.79
C LYS A 24 -5.43 19.57 -6.57
N GLY A 25 -4.40 19.34 -7.39
CA GLY A 25 -4.24 18.09 -8.13
C GLY A 25 -3.87 16.89 -7.26
N LEU A 26 -3.31 17.10 -6.06
CA LEU A 26 -2.89 16.02 -5.15
C LEU A 26 -3.95 15.68 -4.10
N VAL A 27 -4.86 16.62 -3.80
CA VAL A 27 -5.89 16.43 -2.79
C VAL A 27 -7.15 15.89 -3.47
N PRO A 28 -7.84 14.90 -2.88
CA PRO A 28 -9.13 14.43 -3.38
C PRO A 28 -10.20 15.50 -3.12
N LEU A 29 -10.23 16.50 -3.99
CA LEU A 29 -11.23 17.55 -4.07
C LEU A 29 -12.28 17.03 -5.03
N GLY A 30 -13.51 16.82 -4.54
CA GLY A 30 -14.61 16.36 -5.38
C GLY A 30 -14.94 17.33 -6.53
N PRO A 31 -16.05 17.12 -7.25
CA PRO A 31 -16.41 17.88 -8.45
C PRO A 31 -16.51 19.41 -8.26
N GLU A 32 -16.59 19.90 -7.01
CA GLU A 32 -16.60 21.33 -6.66
C GLU A 32 -15.18 21.93 -6.45
N SER A 33 -14.14 21.35 -7.07
CA SER A 33 -12.73 21.76 -6.91
C SER A 33 -12.48 23.26 -7.19
N SER A 34 -13.31 23.89 -8.03
CA SER A 34 -13.24 25.31 -8.41
C SER A 34 -13.75 26.28 -7.34
N ARG A 35 -14.60 25.84 -6.39
CA ARG A 35 -15.20 26.69 -5.34
C ARG A 35 -14.38 26.76 -4.05
N HIS A 36 -13.32 25.96 -3.95
CA HIS A 36 -12.54 25.86 -2.72
C HIS A 36 -11.71 27.12 -2.45
N THR A 37 -11.90 27.69 -1.25
CA THR A 37 -11.02 28.72 -0.71
C THR A 37 -9.67 28.11 -0.32
N THR A 38 -8.61 28.93 -0.25
CA THR A 38 -7.27 28.51 0.20
C THR A 38 -7.32 27.81 1.57
N LEU A 39 -8.10 28.32 2.51
CA LEU A 39 -8.26 27.70 3.82
C LEU A 39 -8.84 26.29 3.71
N SER A 40 -9.95 26.13 2.97
CA SER A 40 -10.60 24.82 2.81
C SER A 40 -9.70 23.80 2.13
N LEU A 41 -8.86 24.23 1.18
CA LEU A 41 -7.86 23.41 0.51
C LEU A 41 -6.81 22.92 1.49
N LEU A 42 -6.22 23.81 2.28
CA LEU A 42 -5.19 23.47 3.27
C LEU A 42 -5.74 22.53 4.35
N THR A 43 -6.96 22.75 4.83
CA THR A 43 -7.62 21.87 5.81
C THR A 43 -7.83 20.47 5.22
N LYS A 44 -8.32 20.36 3.98
CA LYS A 44 -8.51 19.07 3.31
C LYS A 44 -7.19 18.37 3.01
N ALA A 45 -6.16 19.09 2.61
CA ALA A 45 -4.82 18.54 2.40
C ALA A 45 -4.28 17.91 3.69
N LYS A 46 -4.37 18.63 4.82
CA LYS A 46 -3.95 18.11 6.12
C LYS A 46 -4.75 16.87 6.53
N LEU A 47 -6.06 16.87 6.28
CA LEU A 47 -6.90 15.69 6.53
C LEU A 47 -6.54 14.51 5.62
N HIS A 48 -6.20 14.78 4.36
CA HIS A 48 -5.83 13.74 3.41
C HIS A 48 -4.54 13.04 3.82
N ILE A 49 -3.51 13.78 4.24
CA ILE A 49 -2.26 13.23 4.78
C ILE A 49 -2.57 12.27 5.94
N LYS A 50 -3.35 12.72 6.94
CA LYS A 50 -3.74 11.87 8.07
C LYS A 50 -4.47 10.59 7.66
N LYS A 51 -5.36 10.68 6.68
CA LYS A 51 -6.07 9.51 6.17
C LYS A 51 -5.14 8.52 5.48
N LEU A 52 -4.15 9.01 4.73
CA LEU A 52 -3.15 8.15 4.10
C LEU A 52 -2.33 7.43 5.17
N GLU A 53 -1.85 8.15 6.19
CA GLU A 53 -1.13 7.57 7.33
C GLU A 53 -1.96 6.48 8.05
N ASP A 54 -3.24 6.76 8.33
CA ASP A 54 -4.15 5.78 8.95
C ASP A 54 -4.40 4.56 8.05
N CYS A 55 -4.50 4.77 6.73
CA CYS A 55 -4.68 3.70 5.76
C CYS A 55 -3.46 2.79 5.69
N ASP A 56 -2.25 3.36 5.67
CA ASP A 56 -1.00 2.60 5.64
C ASP A 56 -0.85 1.74 6.91
N LEU A 57 -1.14 2.32 8.08
CA LEU A 57 -1.15 1.57 9.35
C LEU A 57 -2.13 0.38 9.32
N LYS A 58 -3.33 0.59 8.77
CA LYS A 58 -4.33 -0.48 8.63
C LYS A 58 -3.90 -1.53 7.62
N ALA A 59 -3.29 -1.13 6.51
CA ALA A 59 -2.80 -2.05 5.49
C ALA A 59 -1.72 -2.98 6.06
N VAL A 60 -0.78 -2.43 6.85
CA VAL A 60 0.23 -3.25 7.56
C VAL A 60 -0.42 -4.27 8.49
N HIS A 61 -1.43 -3.86 9.25
CA HIS A 61 -2.16 -4.79 10.12
C HIS A 61 -2.88 -5.89 9.33
N GLN A 62 -3.53 -5.53 8.22
CA GLN A 62 -4.22 -6.48 7.35
C GLN A 62 -3.25 -7.49 6.75
N ILE A 63 -2.06 -7.04 6.31
CA ILE A 63 -1.00 -7.92 5.81
C ILE A 63 -0.60 -8.93 6.88
N ASP A 64 -0.35 -8.51 8.12
CA ASP A 64 0.03 -9.44 9.20
C ASP A 64 -1.08 -10.47 9.51
N GLN A 65 -2.34 -10.05 9.52
CA GLN A 65 -3.47 -10.96 9.72
C GLN A 65 -3.54 -12.00 8.60
N LEU A 66 -3.46 -11.59 7.34
CA LEU A 66 -3.48 -12.48 6.19
C LEU A 66 -2.28 -13.44 6.19
N GLN A 67 -1.11 -12.98 6.63
CA GLN A 67 0.05 -13.86 6.79
C GLN A 67 -0.17 -14.91 7.88
N ARG A 68 -0.81 -14.55 9.00
CA ARG A 68 -1.16 -15.50 10.06
C ARG A 68 -2.15 -16.54 9.57
N GLU A 69 -3.18 -16.12 8.84
CA GLU A 69 -4.14 -17.03 8.22
C GLU A 69 -3.47 -17.96 7.20
N GLN A 70 -2.62 -17.43 6.33
CA GLN A 70 -1.89 -18.25 5.36
C GLN A 70 -1.03 -19.32 6.07
N ARG A 71 -0.31 -18.96 7.14
CA ARG A 71 0.46 -19.92 7.94
C ARG A 71 -0.46 -20.97 8.60
N HIS A 72 -1.62 -20.56 9.09
CA HIS A 72 -2.59 -21.47 9.69
C HIS A 72 -3.12 -22.49 8.66
N LEU A 73 -3.57 -22.00 7.51
CA LEU A 73 -4.09 -22.83 6.42
C LEU A 73 -3.01 -23.78 5.86
N LYS A 74 -1.76 -23.31 5.71
CA LYS A 74 -0.63 -24.16 5.30
C LYS A 74 -0.43 -25.33 6.27
N ARG A 75 -0.44 -25.08 7.59
CA ARG A 75 -0.35 -26.15 8.61
C ARG A 75 -1.56 -27.10 8.57
N GLN A 76 -2.76 -26.60 8.28
CA GLN A 76 -3.94 -27.47 8.10
C GLN A 76 -3.79 -28.38 6.88
N LEU A 77 -3.33 -27.83 5.75
CA LEU A 77 -3.05 -28.61 4.55
C LEU A 77 -1.97 -29.65 4.76
N GLU A 78 -0.90 -29.32 5.49
CA GLU A 78 0.15 -30.27 5.84
C GLU A 78 -0.39 -31.41 6.70
N ARG A 79 -1.24 -31.13 7.70
CA ARG A 79 -1.90 -32.19 8.49
C ARG A 79 -2.77 -33.10 7.63
N LEU A 80 -3.62 -32.53 6.77
CA LEU A 80 -4.49 -33.32 5.87
C LEU A 80 -3.69 -34.08 4.79
N GLY A 81 -2.56 -33.53 4.35
CA GLY A 81 -1.63 -34.22 3.45
C GLY A 81 -0.94 -35.40 4.12
N VAL A 82 -0.55 -35.26 5.39
CA VAL A 82 0.03 -36.34 6.21
C VAL A 82 -1.01 -37.43 6.54
N GLU A 83 -2.28 -37.05 6.76
CA GLU A 83 -3.40 -37.98 6.98
C GLU A 83 -3.63 -38.86 5.74
N ARG A 84 -3.59 -38.27 4.53
CA ARG A 84 -3.68 -39.02 3.26
C ARG A 84 -2.51 -40.00 3.11
N VAL A 85 -1.26 -39.55 3.20
CA VAL A 85 -0.07 -40.43 3.08
C VAL A 85 -0.11 -41.65 4.04
N ARG A 86 -0.70 -41.48 5.23
CA ARG A 86 -0.90 -42.59 6.19
C ARG A 86 -2.03 -43.54 5.79
N MET A 87 -3.13 -43.04 5.24
CA MET A 87 -4.27 -43.84 4.81
C MET A 87 -4.00 -44.60 3.50
N ASP A 88 -3.06 -44.10 2.68
CA ASP A 88 -2.65 -44.69 1.40
C ASP A 88 -1.58 -45.80 1.56
N SER A 89 -1.02 -45.99 2.76
CA SER A 89 0.10 -46.93 3.00
C SER A 89 -0.32 -48.39 3.25
N VAL A 90 -1.45 -48.81 2.70
CA VAL A 90 -1.59 -50.19 2.19
C VAL A 90 -1.46 -50.14 0.68
N GLY A 91 -0.24 -49.84 0.22
CA GLY A 91 0.17 -50.03 -1.18
C GLY A 91 0.21 -48.79 -2.06
N SER A 92 1.39 -48.16 -2.14
CA SER A 92 2.17 -48.06 -3.39
C SER A 92 3.14 -46.88 -3.30
N ALA A 93 4.43 -47.17 -3.43
CA ALA A 93 5.46 -46.17 -3.64
C ALA A 93 5.40 -45.70 -5.10
N VAL A 94 4.97 -44.45 -5.34
CA VAL A 94 5.34 -43.72 -6.56
C VAL A 94 5.22 -42.21 -6.33
N SER A 95 6.40 -41.58 -6.35
CA SER A 95 6.74 -40.23 -6.82
C SER A 95 5.67 -39.12 -6.82
N SER A 96 5.93 -38.06 -6.05
CA SER A 96 5.46 -36.70 -6.37
C SER A 96 6.54 -35.67 -6.03
N GLU A 97 7.56 -35.58 -6.89
CA GLU A 97 8.58 -34.51 -6.87
C GLU A 97 8.02 -33.17 -7.39
N ARG A 98 6.70 -32.98 -7.41
CA ARG A 98 6.02 -31.86 -8.08
C ARG A 98 5.42 -30.79 -7.16
N SER A 99 5.73 -30.79 -5.85
CA SER A 99 5.15 -29.82 -4.90
C SER A 99 6.16 -28.87 -4.23
N ASP A 100 7.42 -28.85 -4.67
CA ASP A 100 8.43 -27.94 -4.10
C ASP A 100 8.59 -26.65 -4.93
N SER A 101 8.36 -26.71 -6.24
CA SER A 101 8.54 -25.56 -7.16
C SER A 101 7.58 -24.39 -6.86
N ASP A 102 6.32 -24.67 -6.50
CA ASP A 102 5.34 -23.62 -6.16
C ASP A 102 5.57 -23.04 -4.75
N ARG A 103 6.19 -23.81 -3.85
CA ARG A 103 6.54 -23.36 -2.49
C ARG A 103 7.67 -22.34 -2.52
N VAL A 104 8.69 -22.58 -3.34
CA VAL A 104 9.85 -21.69 -3.47
C VAL A 104 9.47 -20.37 -4.15
N TRP A 105 8.59 -20.40 -5.15
CA TRP A 105 8.15 -19.17 -5.84
C TRP A 105 7.35 -18.25 -4.91
N ILE A 106 6.44 -18.78 -4.11
CA ILE A 106 5.66 -17.98 -3.16
C ILE A 106 6.56 -17.41 -2.05
N PHE A 107 7.53 -18.18 -1.56
CA PHE A 107 8.48 -17.70 -0.55
C PHE A 107 9.38 -16.59 -1.10
N SER A 108 9.89 -16.77 -2.31
CA SER A 108 10.72 -15.76 -3.00
C SER A 108 9.94 -14.48 -3.33
N ALA A 109 8.68 -14.59 -3.74
CA ALA A 109 7.81 -13.44 -4.00
C ALA A 109 7.50 -12.66 -2.71
N PHE A 110 7.34 -13.36 -1.58
CA PHE A 110 7.12 -12.77 -0.27
C PHE A 110 8.35 -12.03 0.26
N GLU A 111 9.53 -12.63 0.14
CA GLU A 111 10.80 -12.04 0.57
C GLU A 111 11.14 -10.80 -0.27
N SER A 112 10.88 -10.88 -1.58
CA SER A 112 11.01 -9.74 -2.50
C SER A 112 10.06 -8.60 -2.14
N PHE A 113 8.80 -8.89 -1.81
CA PHE A 113 7.83 -7.86 -1.41
C PHE A 113 8.20 -7.23 -0.07
N SER A 114 8.71 -8.01 0.89
CA SER A 114 9.21 -7.51 2.17
C SER A 114 10.44 -6.63 2.01
N LEU A 115 11.35 -6.95 1.09
CA LEU A 115 12.54 -6.14 0.77
C LEU A 115 12.17 -4.80 0.13
N ILE A 116 11.20 -4.78 -0.77
CA ILE A 116 10.71 -3.55 -1.43
C ILE A 116 10.08 -2.58 -0.43
N MET A 117 9.31 -3.10 0.53
CA MET A 117 8.63 -2.28 1.54
C MET A 117 9.55 -1.73 2.64
N ASN A 118 10.74 -2.32 2.86
CA ASN A 118 11.71 -1.84 3.85
C ASN A 118 12.70 -0.80 3.27
N HIS A 119 12.69 -0.57 1.96
CA HIS A 119 13.62 0.34 1.28
C HIS A 119 12.96 1.59 0.67
N LEU A 120 11.66 1.81 0.92
CA LEU A 120 10.95 3.07 0.70
C LEU A 120 10.74 3.81 2.03
#